data_AF-A0A941YJ47-F1
#
_entry.id   AF-A0A941YJ47-F1
#
_cell.length_a   1.000
_cell.length_b   1.000
_cell.length_c   1.000
_cell.angle_alpha   90.00
_cell.angle_beta   90.00
_cell.angle_gamma   90.00
#
_symmetry.space_group_name_H-M   'P 1'
#
loop_
_entity.id
_entity.type
_entity.pdbx_description
1 polymer ?
#
loop_
_entity_poly.entity_id
_entity_poly.type
_entity_poly.pdbx_seq_one_letter_code
_entity_poly.pdbx_strand_id
1 'polypeptide(L)'
;MTLLVAVLALAPVPPLVFPEWRKPDSQGRSCASCHSPDGIELSRYGFSSQDLVRRTSKHLDAAGQQAVAKAIVEARPKDELILNQFSDPPLQPGGYVLAGKTAADRDFAFLQQLAEAVPALAGAAPADIAAARKLQHQVLAIDLDTFPVGIPMNQISEDVAHGSKHSTLAHWTPDVAMPQVERIYPEEDRYMAEPTWENLTKIDEAVDKLWRPVVPIERLSKAKFRALMVFQHVLRGNAKGARQHMPKGNPFWEVADFGRVYASADAQFLGLPADVARDKSRGPSLAEQMRQIRLPWYWTGWTFDPQLVGSGTDEHTRGADYFTLELMQEGYPSHAAFMLARKMWGQKSPVPGARPWEMRFSFFLLGKPAAEVEPSDADRRELFRRVVGNIFCATALLLENEVKRTGQVVYKESTQQQLGLARAYLKHAGRPAEELFSRVAELVRAAKRWP
;
A
#
# COMPACT_ATOMS: atom_id res chain seq x y z
N MET A 1 -10.19 15.12 21.57
CA MET A 1 -9.01 15.94 21.23
C MET A 1 -8.65 15.62 19.78
N THR A 2 -9.27 16.31 18.84
CA THR A 2 -9.10 16.04 17.40
C THR A 2 -7.85 16.81 16.97
N LEU A 3 -6.69 16.17 17.02
CA LEU A 3 -5.49 16.75 16.39
C LEU A 3 -5.75 16.69 14.88
N LEU A 4 -6.22 17.80 14.32
CA LEU A 4 -6.24 18.00 12.88
C LEU A 4 -4.76 18.02 12.46
N VAL A 5 -4.20 16.88 12.10
CA VAL A 5 -3.01 16.84 11.24
C VAL A 5 -3.52 17.26 9.87
N ALA A 6 -3.70 18.56 9.69
CA ALA A 6 -3.76 19.11 8.35
C ALA A 6 -2.50 18.58 7.64
N VAL A 7 -2.67 17.93 6.49
CA VAL A 7 -1.57 17.69 5.57
C VAL A 7 -1.07 19.07 5.18
N LEU A 8 -0.15 19.60 5.98
CA LEU A 8 0.51 20.86 5.72
C LEU A 8 1.13 20.70 4.35
N ALA A 9 0.81 21.62 3.44
CA ALA A 9 1.56 21.73 2.21
C ALA A 9 3.02 21.95 2.60
N LEU A 10 3.82 20.87 2.55
CA LEU A 10 5.21 20.89 2.94
C LEU A 10 5.90 21.93 2.07
N ALA A 11 6.64 22.86 2.69
CA ALA A 11 7.45 23.78 1.92
C ALA A 11 8.48 22.95 1.14
N PRO A 12 8.83 23.36 -0.10
CA PRO A 12 9.87 22.68 -0.85
C PRO A 12 11.17 22.66 -0.03
N VAL A 13 11.67 21.46 0.27
CA VAL A 13 12.95 21.29 0.97
C VAL A 13 14.06 21.40 -0.07
N PRO A 14 15.00 22.34 0.08
CA PRO A 14 16.13 22.43 -0.84
C PRO A 14 16.96 21.13 -0.78
N PRO A 15 17.57 20.71 -1.90
CA PRO A 15 18.47 19.57 -1.93
C PRO A 15 19.57 19.69 -0.86
N LEU A 16 19.79 18.64 -0.08
CA LEU A 16 21.00 18.52 0.74
C LEU A 16 22.09 17.88 -0.10
N VAL A 17 22.99 18.70 -0.63
CA VAL A 17 24.17 18.18 -1.34
C VAL A 17 25.37 18.36 -0.42
N PHE A 18 25.77 17.27 0.24
CA PHE A 18 27.01 17.22 1.00
C PHE A 18 27.87 16.00 0.58
N PRO A 19 29.18 16.18 0.33
CA PRO A 19 30.03 15.14 -0.27
C PRO A 19 30.05 13.82 0.49
N GLU A 20 30.00 13.86 1.82
CA GLU A 20 30.08 12.70 2.70
C GLU A 20 28.91 11.73 2.49
N TRP A 21 27.74 12.23 2.09
CA TRP A 21 26.55 11.39 1.84
C TRP A 21 26.77 10.38 0.71
N ARG A 22 27.49 10.83 -0.32
CA ARG A 22 27.74 10.10 -1.56
C ARG A 22 29.12 9.46 -1.60
N LYS A 23 29.94 9.67 -0.56
CA LYS A 23 31.29 9.10 -0.44
C LYS A 23 31.19 7.57 -0.40
N PRO A 24 31.79 6.85 -1.36
CA PRO A 24 31.80 5.40 -1.33
C PRO A 24 32.72 4.88 -0.23
N ASP A 25 32.30 3.79 0.40
CA ASP A 25 33.13 2.98 1.28
C ASP A 25 34.05 2.04 0.47
N SER A 26 34.80 1.17 1.16
CA SER A 26 35.70 0.21 0.51
C SER A 26 35.00 -0.82 -0.38
N GLN A 27 33.68 -0.95 -0.29
CA GLN A 27 32.84 -1.83 -1.10
C GLN A 27 32.09 -1.06 -2.20
N GLY A 28 32.35 0.24 -2.36
CA GLY A 28 31.66 1.09 -3.34
C GLY A 28 30.23 1.46 -2.94
N ARG A 29 29.87 1.34 -1.66
CA ARG A 29 28.53 1.68 -1.14
C ARG A 29 28.59 3.03 -0.43
N SER A 30 27.49 3.77 -0.43
CA SER A 30 27.37 5.05 0.27
C SER A 30 26.04 5.15 1.03
N CYS A 31 25.82 6.24 1.78
CA CYS A 31 24.50 6.47 2.40
C CYS A 31 23.40 6.55 1.33
N ALA A 32 23.69 7.16 0.18
CA ALA A 32 22.79 7.21 -0.98
C ALA A 32 22.48 5.82 -1.59
N SER A 33 23.26 4.77 -1.29
CA SER A 33 22.95 3.41 -1.74
C SER A 33 21.74 2.78 -1.03
N CYS A 34 21.31 3.33 0.11
CA CYS A 34 20.16 2.85 0.89
C CYS A 34 19.09 3.93 1.11
N HIS A 35 19.43 5.20 0.94
CA HIS A 35 18.60 6.34 1.29
C HIS A 35 18.26 7.20 0.07
N SER A 36 17.43 8.24 0.25
CA SER A 36 17.26 9.23 -0.82
C SER A 36 18.61 9.90 -1.18
N PRO A 37 18.71 10.52 -2.37
CA PRO A 37 19.94 11.17 -2.84
C PRO A 37 20.53 12.21 -1.87
N ASP A 38 19.71 12.74 -0.96
CA ASP A 38 20.03 13.81 -0.03
C ASP A 38 19.63 13.51 1.44
N GLY A 39 19.05 12.34 1.71
CA GLY A 39 18.58 11.95 3.04
C GLY A 39 17.38 12.76 3.56
N ILE A 40 16.55 13.35 2.68
CA ILE A 40 15.37 14.14 3.09
C ILE A 40 14.45 13.39 4.06
N GLU A 41 14.27 12.08 3.91
CA GLU A 41 13.45 11.30 4.84
C GLU A 41 14.03 11.29 6.26
N LEU A 42 15.36 11.34 6.41
CA LEU A 42 16.00 11.37 7.72
C LEU A 42 15.87 12.74 8.39
N SER A 43 15.93 13.83 7.62
CA SER A 43 15.71 15.18 8.17
C SER A 43 14.24 15.37 8.56
N ARG A 44 13.29 14.75 7.84
CA ARG A 44 11.86 14.81 8.16
C ARG A 44 11.45 13.97 9.37
N TYR A 45 12.12 12.85 9.65
CA TYR A 45 11.73 11.89 10.71
C TYR A 45 12.48 12.04 12.03
N GLY A 46 13.18 13.15 12.24
CA GLY A 46 13.66 13.53 13.57
C GLY A 46 14.75 12.64 14.18
N PHE A 47 15.42 11.79 13.39
CA PHE A 47 16.51 10.90 13.84
C PHE A 47 17.55 11.64 14.68
N SER A 48 17.84 11.16 15.90
CA SER A 48 18.82 11.81 16.77
C SER A 48 20.22 11.83 16.14
N SER A 49 21.06 12.81 16.49
CA SER A 49 22.46 12.83 16.03
C SER A 49 23.21 11.56 16.41
N GLN A 50 22.90 10.98 17.58
CA GLN A 50 23.49 9.71 18.02
C GLN A 50 23.10 8.56 17.10
N ASP A 51 21.84 8.48 16.67
CA ASP A 51 21.38 7.47 15.72
C ASP A 51 22.03 7.65 14.35
N LEU A 52 22.10 8.89 13.86
CA LEU A 52 22.74 9.20 12.57
C LEU A 52 24.22 8.84 12.57
N VAL A 53 24.97 9.22 13.61
CA VAL A 53 26.41 8.88 13.76
C VAL A 53 26.60 7.36 13.77
N ARG A 54 25.83 6.66 14.60
CA ARG A 54 25.96 5.20 14.75
C ARG A 54 25.59 4.46 13.46
N ARG A 55 24.60 4.91 12.71
CA ARG A 55 24.15 4.24 11.48
C ARG A 55 25.08 4.52 10.29
N THR A 56 25.65 5.72 10.23
CA THR A 56 26.63 6.09 9.19
C THR A 56 28.00 5.45 9.40
N SER A 57 28.28 4.90 10.58
CA SER A 57 29.58 4.29 10.90
C SER A 57 29.92 3.06 10.05
N LYS A 58 28.94 2.49 9.33
CA LYS A 58 29.18 1.41 8.37
C LYS A 58 29.92 1.87 7.12
N HIS A 59 29.85 3.16 6.80
CA HIS A 59 30.38 3.71 5.55
C HIS A 59 31.43 4.82 5.77
N LEU A 60 31.37 5.52 6.90
CA LEU A 60 32.15 6.74 7.13
C LEU A 60 33.05 6.62 8.35
N ASP A 61 34.18 7.33 8.32
CA ASP A 61 35.02 7.60 9.49
C ASP A 61 34.30 8.56 10.48
N ALA A 62 34.87 8.74 11.67
CA ALA A 62 34.25 9.54 12.73
C ALA A 62 33.97 11.00 12.31
N ALA A 63 34.83 11.61 11.49
CA ALA A 63 34.62 12.97 11.01
C ALA A 63 33.45 13.03 10.02
N GLY A 64 33.40 12.08 9.07
CA GLY A 64 32.29 11.95 8.13
C GLY A 64 30.96 11.67 8.82
N GLN A 65 30.92 10.77 9.81
CA GLN A 65 29.73 10.48 10.60
C GLN A 65 29.14 11.74 11.23
N GLN A 66 29.99 12.57 11.86
CA GLN A 66 29.56 13.82 12.49
C GLN A 66 29.10 14.85 11.44
N ALA A 67 29.80 14.95 10.31
CA ALA A 67 29.42 15.84 9.22
C ALA A 67 28.02 15.51 8.67
N VAL A 68 27.74 14.23 8.40
CA VAL A 68 26.41 13.78 7.95
C VAL A 68 25.34 14.05 9.00
N ALA A 69 25.58 13.66 10.26
CA ALA A 69 24.62 13.87 11.32
C ALA A 69 24.28 15.36 11.51
N LYS A 70 25.30 16.23 11.45
CA LYS A 70 25.14 17.68 11.50
C LYS A 70 24.31 18.18 10.32
N ALA A 71 24.67 17.82 9.09
CA ALA A 71 23.98 18.27 7.88
C ALA A 71 22.48 17.88 7.90
N ILE A 72 22.15 16.64 8.26
CA ILE A 72 20.75 16.17 8.34
C ILE A 72 19.97 16.91 9.43
N VAL A 73 20.58 17.22 10.58
CA VAL A 73 19.92 17.96 11.67
C VAL A 73 19.72 19.42 11.31
N GLU A 74 20.71 20.06 10.68
CA GLU A 74 20.63 21.46 10.22
C GLU A 74 19.60 21.64 9.09
N ALA A 75 19.39 20.59 8.29
CA ALA A 75 18.42 20.55 7.21
C ALA A 75 16.95 20.42 7.63
N ARG A 76 16.69 20.21 8.92
CA ARG A 76 15.32 20.04 9.41
C ARG A 76 14.50 21.30 9.14
N PRO A 77 13.24 21.15 8.71
CA PRO A 77 12.37 22.31 8.56
C PRO A 77 12.19 23.00 9.91
N LYS A 78 12.43 24.31 9.97
CA LYS A 78 12.33 25.09 11.22
C LYS A 78 10.88 25.36 11.63
N ASP A 79 10.01 25.51 10.65
CA ASP A 79 8.61 25.94 10.82
C ASP A 79 7.60 24.82 10.51
N GLU A 80 8.07 23.57 10.36
CA GLU A 80 7.20 22.42 10.09
C GLU A 80 7.32 21.36 11.19
N LEU A 81 6.28 20.55 11.33
CA LEU A 81 6.28 19.42 12.25
C LEU A 81 7.35 18.40 11.81
N ILE A 82 8.30 18.14 12.71
CA ILE A 82 9.23 17.02 12.57
C ILE A 82 8.47 15.75 12.96
N LEU A 83 8.45 14.78 12.04
CA LEU A 83 7.82 13.48 12.28
C LEU A 83 8.68 12.66 13.24
N ASN A 84 8.03 11.86 14.07
CA ASN A 84 8.69 10.93 14.96
C ASN A 84 8.93 9.60 14.26
N GLN A 85 10.20 9.20 14.15
CA GLN A 85 10.62 7.94 13.52
C GLN A 85 9.90 6.68 14.00
N PHE A 86 9.40 6.67 15.24
CA PHE A 86 8.77 5.51 15.85
C PHE A 86 7.24 5.53 15.82
N SER A 87 6.61 6.71 15.82
CA SER A 87 5.14 6.83 15.90
C SER A 87 4.47 7.24 14.60
N ASP A 88 5.22 7.83 13.66
CA ASP A 88 4.65 8.47 12.47
C ASP A 88 5.14 7.74 11.23
N PRO A 89 4.59 6.57 10.88
CA PRO A 89 5.13 5.77 9.78
C PRO A 89 4.88 6.44 8.41
N PRO A 90 5.78 6.23 7.42
CA PRO A 90 5.62 6.78 6.08
C PRO A 90 4.28 6.45 5.43
N LEU A 91 3.68 7.49 4.84
CA LEU A 91 2.45 7.42 4.05
C LEU A 91 1.26 6.78 4.80
N GLN A 92 1.24 6.87 6.13
CA GLN A 92 0.07 6.49 6.92
C GLN A 92 -1.16 7.29 6.48
N PRO A 93 -2.22 6.65 5.92
CA PRO A 93 -3.42 7.36 5.53
C PRO A 93 -4.03 8.11 6.72
N GLY A 94 -4.39 9.39 6.51
CA GLY A 94 -4.90 10.28 7.56
C GLY A 94 -3.85 10.70 8.61
N GLY A 95 -2.59 10.26 8.49
CA GLY A 95 -1.50 10.59 9.40
C GLY A 95 -1.53 9.83 10.74
N TYR A 96 -2.48 8.93 10.96
CA TYR A 96 -2.55 8.11 12.17
C TYR A 96 -3.22 6.76 11.91
N VAL A 97 -2.99 5.81 12.82
CA VAL A 97 -3.66 4.51 12.83
C VAL A 97 -4.95 4.64 13.64
N LEU A 98 -6.06 4.16 13.10
CA LEU A 98 -7.33 4.16 13.85
C LEU A 98 -7.19 3.41 15.18
N ALA A 99 -7.85 3.93 16.21
CA ALA A 99 -7.75 3.39 17.56
C ALA A 99 -8.35 1.97 17.66
N GLY A 100 -7.71 1.12 18.47
CA GLY A 100 -8.17 -0.25 18.72
C GLY A 100 -7.05 -1.14 19.23
N LYS A 101 -7.35 -1.98 20.21
CA LYS A 101 -6.37 -2.89 20.83
C LYS A 101 -6.01 -4.05 19.90
N THR A 102 -6.97 -4.47 19.08
CA THR A 102 -6.81 -5.57 18.12
C THR A 102 -7.01 -5.08 16.69
N ALA A 103 -6.60 -5.88 15.70
CA ALA A 103 -6.91 -5.60 14.30
C ALA A 103 -8.41 -5.48 14.05
N ALA A 104 -9.22 -6.37 14.65
CA ALA A 104 -10.67 -6.35 14.55
C ALA A 104 -11.30 -5.07 15.14
N ASP A 105 -10.76 -4.52 16.24
CA ASP A 105 -11.23 -3.23 16.77
C ASP A 105 -10.96 -2.08 15.79
N ARG A 106 -9.77 -2.08 15.17
CA ARG A 106 -9.37 -1.06 14.20
C ARG A 106 -10.13 -1.19 12.88
N ASP A 107 -10.43 -2.42 12.44
CA ASP A 107 -11.30 -2.68 11.30
C ASP A 107 -12.72 -2.17 11.54
N PHE A 108 -13.24 -2.36 12.75
CA PHE A 108 -14.54 -1.82 13.11
C PHE A 108 -14.54 -0.29 13.18
N ALA A 109 -13.50 0.32 13.75
CA ALA A 109 -13.36 1.78 13.76
C ALA A 109 -13.33 2.34 12.32
N PHE A 110 -12.64 1.65 11.40
CA PHE A 110 -12.64 2.00 9.98
C PHE A 110 -14.04 1.90 9.36
N LEU A 111 -14.76 0.81 9.65
CA LEU A 111 -16.13 0.61 9.18
C LEU A 111 -17.09 1.72 9.65
N GLN A 112 -16.96 2.16 10.91
CA GLN A 112 -17.75 3.28 11.45
C GLN A 112 -17.44 4.58 10.69
N GLN A 113 -16.16 4.91 10.52
CA GLN A 113 -15.77 6.10 9.79
C GLN A 113 -16.23 6.06 8.33
N LEU A 114 -16.18 4.88 7.69
CA LEU A 114 -16.67 4.68 6.34
C LEU A 114 -18.19 4.88 6.24
N ALA A 115 -18.95 4.38 7.22
CA ALA A 115 -20.39 4.60 7.32
C ALA A 115 -20.74 6.08 7.56
N GLU A 116 -19.93 6.82 8.31
CA GLU A 116 -20.10 8.26 8.51
C GLU A 116 -19.80 9.07 7.24
N ALA A 117 -18.69 8.74 6.55
CA ALA A 117 -18.28 9.42 5.32
C ALA A 117 -19.21 9.11 4.14
N VAL A 118 -19.79 7.90 4.11
CA VAL A 118 -20.73 7.47 3.07
C VAL A 118 -21.96 6.83 3.74
N PRO A 119 -22.92 7.64 4.24
CA PRO A 119 -24.09 7.14 4.96
C PRO A 119 -24.94 6.11 4.19
N ALA A 120 -24.92 6.19 2.85
CA ALA A 120 -25.61 5.23 1.98
C ALA A 120 -25.06 3.78 2.11
N LEU A 121 -23.82 3.58 2.57
CA LEU A 121 -23.30 2.25 2.88
C LEU A 121 -24.00 1.62 4.09
N ALA A 122 -24.34 2.41 5.11
CA ALA A 122 -25.01 1.95 6.32
C ALA A 122 -26.54 2.19 6.32
N GLY A 123 -27.09 2.65 5.19
CA GLY A 123 -28.51 2.93 5.00
C GLY A 123 -29.30 1.75 4.40
N ALA A 124 -30.43 2.09 3.78
CA ALA A 124 -31.19 1.16 2.96
C ALA A 124 -30.36 0.69 1.76
N ALA A 125 -30.60 -0.55 1.30
CA ALA A 125 -29.94 -1.06 0.11
C ALA A 125 -30.31 -0.19 -1.12
N PRO A 126 -29.39 0.06 -2.06
CA PRO A 126 -29.70 0.82 -3.27
C PRO A 126 -30.80 0.11 -4.06
N ALA A 127 -31.87 0.82 -4.38
CA ALA A 127 -33.03 0.25 -5.06
C ALA A 127 -32.86 0.19 -6.59
N ASP A 128 -31.99 1.03 -7.15
CA ASP A 128 -31.82 1.18 -8.60
C ASP A 128 -30.38 1.58 -8.99
N ILE A 129 -30.13 1.62 -10.30
CA ILE A 129 -28.83 1.97 -10.89
C ILE A 129 -28.41 3.40 -10.52
N ALA A 130 -29.34 4.34 -10.37
CA ALA A 130 -29.01 5.72 -10.03
C ALA A 130 -28.49 5.83 -8.59
N ALA A 131 -29.13 5.15 -7.65
CA ALA A 131 -28.68 5.02 -6.27
C ALA A 131 -27.32 4.30 -6.19
N ALA A 132 -27.13 3.22 -6.96
CA ALA A 132 -25.85 2.50 -7.02
C ALA A 132 -24.71 3.38 -7.57
N ARG A 133 -24.95 4.18 -8.62
CA ARG A 133 -23.97 5.15 -9.15
C ARG A 133 -23.65 6.26 -8.18
N LYS A 134 -24.66 6.80 -7.48
CA LYS A 134 -24.45 7.80 -6.42
C LYS A 134 -23.54 7.23 -5.33
N LEU A 135 -23.81 6.00 -4.87
CA LEU A 135 -22.99 5.30 -3.90
C LEU A 135 -21.56 5.06 -4.41
N GLN A 136 -21.40 4.60 -5.66
CA GLN A 136 -20.11 4.47 -6.32
C GLN A 136 -19.33 5.79 -6.31
N HIS A 137 -19.95 6.90 -6.72
CA HIS A 137 -19.29 8.21 -6.73
C HIS A 137 -18.85 8.64 -5.32
N GLN A 138 -19.68 8.43 -4.30
CA GLN A 138 -19.33 8.76 -2.92
C GLN A 138 -18.14 7.94 -2.42
N VAL A 139 -18.11 6.62 -2.69
CA VAL A 139 -16.98 5.77 -2.31
C VAL A 139 -15.72 6.10 -3.08
N LEU A 140 -15.81 6.42 -4.36
CA LEU A 140 -14.66 6.84 -5.18
C LEU A 140 -14.14 8.24 -4.81
N ALA A 141 -15.00 9.10 -4.25
CA ALA A 141 -14.62 10.44 -3.80
C ALA A 141 -13.82 10.45 -2.49
N ILE A 142 -13.79 9.34 -1.74
CA ILE A 142 -12.89 9.21 -0.59
C ILE A 142 -11.44 9.37 -1.07
N ASP A 143 -10.71 10.29 -0.44
CA ASP A 143 -9.29 10.48 -0.66
C ASP A 143 -8.50 9.45 0.17
N LEU A 144 -7.75 8.58 -0.51
CA LEU A 144 -7.03 7.48 0.12
C LEU A 144 -5.81 7.93 0.92
N ASP A 145 -5.39 9.18 0.77
CA ASP A 145 -4.22 9.74 1.44
C ASP A 145 -4.61 10.30 2.80
N THR A 146 -5.80 10.87 2.88
CA THR A 146 -6.30 11.56 4.07
C THR A 146 -7.35 10.75 4.84
N PHE A 147 -7.92 9.70 4.25
CA PHE A 147 -8.87 8.83 4.95
C PHE A 147 -8.12 7.85 5.87
N PRO A 148 -8.25 7.98 7.21
CA PRO A 148 -7.56 7.12 8.16
C PRO A 148 -7.92 5.63 8.03
N VAL A 149 -6.96 4.76 8.36
CA VAL A 149 -7.13 3.31 8.27
C VAL A 149 -6.63 2.61 9.54
N GLY A 150 -7.12 1.39 9.77
CA GLY A 150 -6.76 0.57 10.92
C GLY A 150 -5.45 -0.20 10.77
N ILE A 151 -4.84 -0.15 9.59
CA ILE A 151 -3.59 -0.87 9.27
C ILE A 151 -2.41 0.04 9.64
N PRO A 152 -1.52 -0.39 10.56
CA PRO A 152 -0.32 0.36 10.89
C PRO A 152 0.73 0.23 9.78
N MET A 153 1.19 1.36 9.23
CA MET A 153 2.31 1.34 8.29
C MET A 153 3.64 1.02 8.97
N ASN A 154 4.58 0.40 8.25
CA ASN A 154 5.91 0.10 8.79
C ASN A 154 6.72 1.38 9.04
N GLN A 155 7.63 1.35 10.01
CA GLN A 155 8.51 2.49 10.31
C GLN A 155 9.48 2.76 9.15
N ILE A 156 9.92 4.02 9.02
CA ILE A 156 10.87 4.42 7.98
C ILE A 156 12.18 3.63 8.07
N SER A 157 12.66 3.37 9.29
CA SER A 157 13.92 2.71 9.53
C SER A 157 13.94 2.10 10.92
N GLU A 158 14.47 0.89 11.02
CA GLU A 158 14.51 0.12 12.26
C GLU A 158 15.95 -0.13 12.69
N ASP A 159 16.17 -0.14 14.00
CA ASP A 159 17.50 -0.23 14.56
C ASP A 159 17.55 -1.03 15.87
N VAL A 160 18.34 -2.10 15.86
CA VAL A 160 18.51 -2.99 17.01
C VAL A 160 19.06 -2.28 18.26
N ALA A 161 19.70 -1.12 18.11
CA ALA A 161 20.13 -0.30 19.24
C ALA A 161 18.95 0.19 20.12
N HIS A 162 17.74 0.24 19.57
CA HIS A 162 16.51 0.58 20.31
C HIS A 162 15.78 -0.64 20.88
N GLY A 163 16.37 -1.84 20.76
CA GLY A 163 15.86 -3.08 21.31
C GLY A 163 15.50 -4.12 20.25
N SER A 164 15.28 -5.37 20.68
CA SER A 164 15.03 -6.51 19.80
C SER A 164 13.79 -6.34 18.91
N LYS A 165 12.76 -5.62 19.34
CA LYS A 165 11.57 -5.36 18.50
C LYS A 165 11.90 -4.56 17.23
N HIS A 166 12.97 -3.78 17.25
CA HIS A 166 13.49 -2.98 16.13
C HIS A 166 14.53 -3.74 15.29
N SER A 167 14.70 -5.05 15.54
CA SER A 167 15.50 -5.95 14.73
C SER A 167 14.59 -6.66 13.72
N THR A 168 14.08 -5.92 12.74
CA THR A 168 13.14 -6.44 11.73
C THR A 168 13.53 -5.99 10.33
N LEU A 169 13.20 -6.78 9.31
CA LEU A 169 13.21 -6.39 7.90
C LEU A 169 11.97 -5.56 7.53
N ALA A 170 11.00 -5.43 8.43
CA ALA A 170 9.72 -4.76 8.19
C ALA A 170 9.82 -3.23 8.37
N HIS A 171 10.67 -2.59 7.56
CA HIS A 171 10.83 -1.13 7.45
C HIS A 171 11.14 -0.70 6.03
N TRP A 172 11.10 0.61 5.77
CA TRP A 172 11.23 1.19 4.44
C TRP A 172 12.66 1.20 3.89
N THR A 173 13.67 1.42 4.73
CA THR A 173 15.06 1.42 4.26
C THR A 173 15.49 0.02 3.74
N PRO A 174 16.20 -0.09 2.61
CA PRO A 174 16.83 -1.32 2.16
C PRO A 174 17.81 -1.88 3.19
N ASP A 175 17.87 -3.20 3.29
CA ASP A 175 18.81 -3.92 4.18
C ASP A 175 20.10 -4.32 3.45
N VAL A 176 20.08 -4.29 2.11
CA VAL A 176 21.25 -4.43 1.25
C VAL A 176 21.37 -3.18 0.38
N ALA A 177 22.57 -2.60 0.36
CA ALA A 177 22.88 -1.40 -0.39
C ALA A 177 22.84 -1.65 -1.91
N MET A 178 22.34 -0.66 -2.65
CA MET A 178 22.44 -0.64 -4.10
C MET A 178 23.91 -0.66 -4.56
N PRO A 179 24.31 -1.57 -5.47
CA PRO A 179 25.67 -1.58 -5.99
C PRO A 179 25.90 -0.41 -6.96
N GLN A 180 27.12 0.15 -6.95
CA GLN A 180 27.58 1.16 -7.91
C GLN A 180 26.65 2.38 -8.03
N VAL A 181 26.07 2.84 -6.92
CA VAL A 181 25.07 3.93 -6.90
C VAL A 181 25.60 5.20 -7.56
N GLU A 182 26.92 5.42 -7.59
CA GLU A 182 27.53 6.57 -8.26
C GLU A 182 27.19 6.69 -9.74
N ARG A 183 26.83 5.57 -10.38
CA ARG A 183 26.42 5.52 -11.79
C ARG A 183 25.03 6.11 -12.03
N ILE A 184 24.21 6.30 -10.99
CA ILE A 184 22.90 6.93 -11.08
C ILE A 184 22.87 8.37 -10.55
N TYR A 185 23.95 8.85 -9.94
CA TYR A 185 24.04 10.23 -9.43
C TYR A 185 23.68 11.31 -10.47
N PRO A 186 24.01 11.21 -11.77
CA PRO A 186 23.57 12.20 -12.75
C PRO A 186 22.03 12.31 -12.89
N GLU A 187 21.31 11.19 -12.72
CA GLU A 187 19.85 11.16 -12.76
C GLU A 187 19.26 11.67 -11.43
N GLU A 188 19.89 11.33 -10.32
CA GLU A 188 19.55 11.91 -9.02
C GLU A 188 19.73 13.43 -9.02
N ASP A 189 20.85 13.95 -9.54
CA ASP A 189 21.13 15.39 -9.60
C ASP A 189 20.12 16.13 -10.47
N ARG A 190 19.73 15.53 -11.61
CA ARG A 190 18.68 16.06 -12.47
C ARG A 190 17.34 16.13 -11.74
N TYR A 191 16.97 15.07 -11.03
CA TYR A 191 15.76 15.06 -10.21
C TYR A 191 15.82 16.06 -9.06
N MET A 192 16.97 16.21 -8.39
CA MET A 192 17.13 17.16 -7.29
C MET A 192 17.05 18.61 -7.77
N ALA A 193 17.51 18.90 -8.98
CA ALA A 193 17.33 20.20 -9.62
C ALA A 193 15.88 20.46 -10.04
N GLU A 194 15.17 19.42 -10.50
CA GLU A 194 13.78 19.51 -10.98
C GLU A 194 12.97 18.24 -10.60
N PRO A 195 12.36 18.20 -9.39
CA PRO A 195 11.76 16.97 -8.86
C PRO A 195 10.39 16.65 -9.46
N THR A 196 10.36 16.29 -10.74
CA THR A 196 9.15 15.85 -11.47
C THR A 196 9.02 14.32 -11.48
N TRP A 197 7.82 13.81 -11.79
CA TRP A 197 7.58 12.38 -12.04
C TRP A 197 8.41 11.85 -13.23
N GLU A 198 8.65 12.69 -14.24
CA GLU A 198 9.49 12.32 -15.38
C GLU A 198 10.94 12.08 -14.93
N ASN A 199 11.52 12.98 -14.14
CA ASN A 199 12.88 12.80 -13.65
C ASN A 199 12.97 11.67 -12.61
N LEU A 200 11.94 11.47 -11.78
CA LEU A 200 11.86 10.30 -10.90
C LEU A 200 11.84 8.98 -11.69
N THR A 201 11.10 8.94 -12.81
CA THR A 201 11.06 7.79 -13.71
C THR A 201 12.45 7.47 -14.26
N LYS A 202 13.25 8.48 -14.63
CA LYS A 202 14.62 8.27 -15.11
C LYS A 202 15.53 7.65 -14.04
N ILE A 203 15.36 8.01 -12.76
CA ILE A 203 16.02 7.30 -11.65
C ILE A 203 15.57 5.84 -11.62
N ASP A 204 14.26 5.57 -11.64
CA ASP A 204 13.72 4.21 -11.57
C ASP A 204 14.23 3.30 -12.71
N GLU A 205 14.31 3.84 -13.93
CA GLU A 205 14.89 3.16 -15.09
C GLU A 205 16.39 2.88 -14.93
N ALA A 206 17.14 3.84 -14.38
CA ALA A 206 18.56 3.68 -14.11
C ALA A 206 18.83 2.62 -13.04
N VAL A 207 18.05 2.62 -11.95
CA VAL A 207 18.07 1.60 -10.90
C VAL A 207 17.75 0.23 -11.49
N ASP A 208 16.72 0.13 -12.33
CA ASP A 208 16.33 -1.14 -12.93
C ASP A 208 17.43 -1.75 -13.81
N LYS A 209 18.06 -0.91 -14.63
CA LYS A 209 19.15 -1.31 -15.52
C LYS A 209 20.40 -1.76 -14.75
N LEU A 210 20.72 -1.05 -13.67
CA LEU A 210 21.97 -1.24 -12.91
C LEU A 210 21.86 -2.36 -11.87
N TRP A 211 20.79 -2.36 -11.07
CA TRP A 211 20.62 -3.32 -9.99
C TRP A 211 19.88 -4.56 -10.51
N ARG A 212 20.66 -5.63 -10.74
CA ARG A 212 20.16 -6.96 -11.12
C ARG A 212 20.29 -7.91 -9.93
N PRO A 213 19.22 -8.13 -9.14
CA PRO A 213 19.26 -9.01 -7.99
C PRO A 213 19.67 -10.44 -8.36
N VAL A 214 20.65 -10.98 -7.65
CA VAL A 214 21.07 -12.39 -7.78
C VAL A 214 20.55 -13.28 -6.65
N VAL A 215 20.14 -12.67 -5.53
CA VAL A 215 19.52 -13.34 -4.38
C VAL A 215 18.22 -12.64 -3.95
N PRO A 216 17.29 -13.32 -3.26
CA PRO A 216 16.00 -12.74 -2.89
C PRO A 216 16.10 -11.41 -2.12
N ILE A 217 17.00 -11.29 -1.14
CA ILE A 217 17.11 -10.05 -0.33
C ILE A 217 17.46 -8.82 -1.16
N GLU A 218 18.22 -8.98 -2.25
CA GLU A 218 18.52 -7.87 -3.17
C GLU A 218 17.27 -7.43 -3.93
N ARG A 219 16.34 -8.36 -4.23
CA ARG A 219 15.05 -8.03 -4.84
C ARG A 219 14.19 -7.20 -3.89
N LEU A 220 14.11 -7.60 -2.62
CA LEU A 220 13.42 -6.82 -1.58
C LEU A 220 14.06 -5.44 -1.43
N SER A 221 15.38 -5.38 -1.37
CA SER A 221 16.13 -4.13 -1.18
C SER A 221 15.96 -3.17 -2.37
N LYS A 222 15.99 -3.68 -3.61
CA LYS A 222 15.69 -2.91 -4.82
C LYS A 222 14.26 -2.35 -4.77
N ALA A 223 13.26 -3.17 -4.43
CA ALA A 223 11.87 -2.72 -4.36
C ALA A 223 11.67 -1.64 -3.27
N LYS A 224 12.28 -1.83 -2.09
CA LYS A 224 12.32 -0.82 -1.02
C LYS A 224 12.99 0.48 -1.45
N PHE A 225 14.13 0.41 -2.15
CA PHE A 225 14.82 1.60 -2.66
C PHE A 225 13.94 2.38 -3.63
N ARG A 226 13.31 1.68 -4.58
CA ARG A 226 12.35 2.29 -5.53
C ARG A 226 11.16 2.93 -4.80
N ALA A 227 10.60 2.26 -3.79
CA ALA A 227 9.53 2.81 -2.97
C ALA A 227 9.96 4.04 -2.17
N LEU A 228 11.20 4.06 -1.66
CA LEU A 228 11.78 5.21 -0.98
C LEU A 228 11.95 6.40 -1.95
N MET A 229 12.30 6.14 -3.22
CA MET A 229 12.34 7.19 -4.26
C MET A 229 10.96 7.82 -4.51
N VAL A 230 9.89 7.02 -4.50
CA VAL A 230 8.52 7.55 -4.57
C VAL A 230 8.16 8.33 -3.31
N PHE A 231 8.53 7.82 -2.14
CA PHE A 231 8.25 8.48 -0.87
C PHE A 231 8.92 9.85 -0.74
N GLN A 232 10.20 9.99 -1.12
CA GLN A 232 10.86 11.30 -1.13
C GLN A 232 10.15 12.30 -2.05
N HIS A 233 9.60 11.82 -3.18
CA HIS A 233 8.88 12.69 -4.10
C HIS A 233 7.60 13.23 -3.47
N VAL A 234 6.90 12.41 -2.68
CA VAL A 234 5.77 12.85 -1.86
C VAL A 234 6.23 13.87 -0.81
N LEU A 235 7.35 13.63 -0.12
CA LEU A 235 7.89 14.56 0.89
C LEU A 235 8.25 15.95 0.34
N ARG A 236 8.55 16.07 -0.96
CA ARG A 236 8.88 17.36 -1.60
C ARG A 236 7.65 18.20 -1.98
N GLY A 237 6.44 17.77 -1.62
CA GLY A 237 5.21 18.55 -1.87
C GLY A 237 4.74 18.57 -3.33
N ASN A 238 5.46 17.89 -4.24
CA ASN A 238 5.06 17.77 -5.64
C ASN A 238 3.95 16.73 -5.88
N ALA A 239 3.50 16.05 -4.82
CA ALA A 239 2.33 15.17 -4.81
C ALA A 239 0.98 15.90 -4.81
N LYS A 240 0.93 17.23 -5.02
CA LYS A 240 -0.34 17.92 -5.35
C LYS A 240 -0.94 17.47 -6.69
N GLY A 241 -0.20 16.67 -7.49
CA GLY A 241 -0.74 15.87 -8.58
C GLY A 241 -1.11 14.46 -8.12
N ALA A 242 -2.21 13.93 -8.67
CA ALA A 242 -2.65 12.55 -8.45
C ALA A 242 -1.46 11.58 -8.46
N ARG A 243 -1.38 10.69 -7.46
CA ARG A 243 -0.41 9.60 -7.40
C ARG A 243 -0.28 8.96 -8.77
N GLN A 244 0.93 9.00 -9.34
CA GLN A 244 1.18 8.46 -10.67
C GLN A 244 1.73 7.05 -10.56
N HIS A 245 1.38 6.22 -11.55
CA HIS A 245 1.96 4.92 -11.74
C HIS A 245 3.42 5.06 -12.13
N MET A 246 4.30 4.36 -11.43
CA MET A 246 5.69 4.19 -11.88
C MET A 246 5.70 3.29 -13.12
N PRO A 247 6.43 3.65 -14.20
CA PRO A 247 6.41 2.88 -15.44
C PRO A 247 6.91 1.43 -15.31
N LYS A 248 7.78 1.15 -14.35
CA LYS A 248 8.31 -0.19 -14.06
C LYS A 248 7.48 -0.95 -13.01
N GLY A 249 6.22 -0.59 -12.85
CA GLY A 249 5.30 -1.24 -11.93
C GLY A 249 5.33 -0.67 -10.52
N ASN A 250 4.52 -1.25 -9.63
CA ASN A 250 4.28 -0.75 -8.28
C ASN A 250 5.33 -1.29 -7.27
N PRO A 251 6.33 -0.48 -6.84
CA PRO A 251 7.39 -0.98 -5.95
C PRO A 251 6.86 -1.35 -4.56
N PHE A 252 5.77 -0.72 -4.09
CA PHE A 252 5.16 -1.08 -2.81
C PHE A 252 4.53 -2.46 -2.88
N TRP A 253 3.86 -2.77 -3.99
CA TRP A 253 3.28 -4.09 -4.24
C TRP A 253 4.35 -5.17 -4.33
N GLU A 254 5.49 -4.88 -4.96
CA GLU A 254 6.64 -5.80 -5.03
C GLU A 254 7.20 -6.14 -3.64
N VAL A 255 7.28 -5.15 -2.74
CA VAL A 255 7.70 -5.38 -1.33
C VAL A 255 6.70 -6.28 -0.61
N ALA A 256 5.40 -6.01 -0.76
CA ALA A 256 4.36 -6.83 -0.13
C ALA A 256 4.36 -8.27 -0.66
N ASP A 257 4.46 -8.44 -1.97
CA ASP A 257 4.49 -9.75 -2.62
C ASP A 257 5.75 -10.53 -2.27
N PHE A 258 6.88 -9.86 -2.03
CA PHE A 258 8.06 -10.49 -1.46
C PHE A 258 7.75 -11.15 -0.12
N GLY A 259 7.13 -10.41 0.82
CA GLY A 259 6.74 -10.95 2.13
C GLY A 259 5.81 -12.16 2.01
N ARG A 260 4.92 -12.18 1.01
CA ARG A 260 4.04 -13.32 0.72
C ARG A 260 4.78 -14.52 0.16
N VAL A 261 5.57 -14.32 -0.89
CA VAL A 261 6.28 -15.41 -1.59
C VAL A 261 7.33 -16.07 -0.68
N TYR A 262 7.99 -15.29 0.16
CA TYR A 262 9.05 -15.76 1.06
C TYR A 262 8.59 -15.89 2.52
N ALA A 263 7.29 -16.05 2.78
CA ALA A 263 6.73 -16.09 4.14
C ALA A 263 7.38 -17.16 5.05
N SER A 264 7.85 -18.27 4.47
CA SER A 264 8.50 -19.37 5.20
C SER A 264 10.01 -19.46 4.96
N ALA A 265 10.61 -18.47 4.31
CA ALA A 265 12.04 -18.49 4.00
C ALA A 265 12.90 -18.24 5.25
N ASP A 266 14.06 -18.90 5.31
CA ASP A 266 15.10 -18.62 6.29
C ASP A 266 16.15 -17.63 5.77
N ALA A 267 17.09 -17.25 6.64
CA ALA A 267 18.13 -16.28 6.32
C ALA A 267 19.03 -16.71 5.15
N GLN A 268 19.32 -18.01 5.05
CA GLN A 268 20.20 -18.56 4.03
C GLN A 268 19.51 -18.54 2.66
N PHE A 269 18.25 -18.98 2.60
CA PHE A 269 17.45 -18.97 1.37
C PHE A 269 17.24 -17.55 0.85
N LEU A 270 17.03 -16.59 1.75
CA LEU A 270 16.93 -15.17 1.38
C LEU A 270 18.25 -14.59 0.86
N GLY A 271 19.39 -15.25 1.14
CA GLY A 271 20.71 -14.73 0.84
C GLY A 271 21.11 -13.54 1.72
N LEU A 272 20.65 -13.50 2.98
CA LEU A 272 20.99 -12.42 3.90
C LEU A 272 22.52 -12.39 4.15
N PRO A 273 23.18 -11.22 4.03
CA PRO A 273 24.54 -11.05 4.51
C PRO A 273 24.65 -11.44 5.99
N ALA A 274 25.78 -12.01 6.41
CA ALA A 274 25.94 -12.57 7.75
C ALA A 274 25.71 -11.54 8.88
N ASP A 275 26.13 -10.29 8.66
CA ASP A 275 25.88 -9.20 9.59
C ASP A 275 24.40 -8.84 9.68
N VAL A 276 23.71 -8.75 8.53
CA VAL A 276 22.26 -8.51 8.47
C VAL A 276 21.51 -9.67 9.13
N ALA A 277 21.83 -10.92 8.80
CA ALA A 277 21.19 -12.10 9.40
C ALA A 277 21.34 -12.12 10.93
N ARG A 278 22.57 -11.85 11.42
CA ARG A 278 22.85 -11.76 12.86
C ARG A 278 22.06 -10.63 13.50
N ASP A 279 22.01 -9.46 12.88
CA ASP A 279 21.31 -8.31 13.44
C ASP A 279 19.80 -8.59 13.50
N LYS A 280 19.20 -9.11 12.41
CA LYS A 280 17.75 -9.36 12.28
C LYS A 280 17.24 -10.58 13.06
N SER A 281 18.10 -11.54 13.39
CA SER A 281 17.73 -12.71 14.20
C SER A 281 17.50 -12.40 15.68
N ARG A 282 17.82 -11.19 16.14
CA ARG A 282 17.60 -10.75 17.53
C ARG A 282 16.15 -10.38 17.82
N GLY A 283 15.34 -10.16 16.78
CA GLY A 283 13.96 -9.71 16.87
C GLY A 283 12.93 -10.81 16.61
N PRO A 284 11.77 -10.47 16.04
CA PRO A 284 10.77 -11.45 15.60
C PRO A 284 11.38 -12.48 14.64
N SER A 285 10.78 -13.67 14.52
CA SER A 285 11.21 -14.66 13.52
C SER A 285 11.10 -14.08 12.10
N LEU A 286 11.91 -14.55 11.15
CA LEU A 286 11.83 -14.08 9.76
C LEU A 286 10.43 -14.25 9.16
N ALA A 287 9.73 -15.34 9.49
CA ALA A 287 8.34 -15.53 9.07
C ALA A 287 7.41 -14.44 9.59
N GLU A 288 7.56 -14.04 10.86
CA GLU A 288 6.80 -12.92 11.43
C GLU A 288 7.20 -11.58 10.80
N GLN A 289 8.49 -11.36 10.50
CA GLN A 289 8.94 -10.16 9.79
C GLN A 289 8.35 -10.09 8.36
N MET A 290 8.32 -11.21 7.63
CA MET A 290 7.67 -11.29 6.31
C MET A 290 6.18 -11.02 6.41
N ARG A 291 5.51 -11.56 7.43
CA ARG A 291 4.12 -11.25 7.74
C ARG A 291 3.87 -9.76 7.97
N GLN A 292 4.72 -9.11 8.76
CA GLN A 292 4.66 -7.66 9.04
C GLN A 292 4.91 -6.76 7.82
N ILE A 293 5.55 -7.28 6.77
CA ILE A 293 5.75 -6.56 5.51
C ILE A 293 4.48 -6.60 4.63
N ARG A 294 3.73 -7.71 4.61
CA ARG A 294 2.69 -7.91 3.59
C ARG A 294 1.62 -6.82 3.59
N LEU A 295 0.87 -6.71 4.68
CA LEU A 295 -0.36 -5.93 4.68
C LEU A 295 -0.13 -4.41 4.54
N PRO A 296 0.80 -3.79 5.28
CA PRO A 296 1.08 -2.36 5.14
C PRO A 296 1.51 -1.96 3.73
N TRP A 297 2.37 -2.77 3.12
CA TRP A 297 2.92 -2.49 1.79
C TRP A 297 1.89 -2.77 0.68
N TYR A 298 1.04 -3.80 0.82
CA TYR A 298 -0.08 -3.99 -0.12
C TYR A 298 -1.05 -2.82 -0.05
N TRP A 299 -1.39 -2.35 1.15
CA TRP A 299 -2.27 -1.20 1.31
C TRP A 299 -1.65 0.06 0.69
N THR A 300 -0.39 0.34 0.99
CA THR A 300 0.35 1.46 0.38
C THR A 300 0.34 1.34 -1.14
N GLY A 301 0.70 0.18 -1.69
CA GLY A 301 0.69 -0.05 -3.13
C GLY A 301 -0.69 0.15 -3.76
N TRP A 302 -1.75 -0.38 -3.15
CA TRP A 302 -3.12 -0.18 -3.61
C TRP A 302 -3.53 1.29 -3.59
N THR A 303 -3.13 2.06 -2.58
CA THR A 303 -3.45 3.50 -2.55
C THR A 303 -2.77 4.29 -3.69
N PHE A 304 -1.65 3.83 -4.24
CA PHE A 304 -1.02 4.39 -5.46
C PHE A 304 -1.62 3.85 -6.76
N ASP A 305 -2.18 2.64 -6.73
CA ASP A 305 -2.79 2.00 -7.89
C ASP A 305 -4.13 1.34 -7.50
N PRO A 306 -5.21 2.11 -7.27
CA PRO A 306 -6.43 1.56 -6.68
C PRO A 306 -7.16 0.51 -7.54
N GLN A 307 -6.85 0.48 -8.83
CA GLN A 307 -7.37 -0.50 -9.79
C GLN A 307 -6.44 -1.70 -9.98
N LEU A 308 -5.21 -1.64 -9.43
CA LEU A 308 -4.15 -2.64 -9.55
C LEU A 308 -3.72 -2.90 -11.00
N VAL A 309 -3.78 -1.87 -11.86
CA VAL A 309 -3.46 -2.00 -13.30
C VAL A 309 -1.95 -1.97 -13.52
N GLY A 310 -1.20 -1.21 -12.72
CA GLY A 310 0.26 -1.13 -12.76
C GLY A 310 0.96 -2.02 -11.73
N SER A 311 0.22 -2.72 -10.89
CA SER A 311 0.79 -3.56 -9.82
C SER A 311 1.25 -4.95 -10.30
N GLY A 312 0.88 -5.35 -11.51
CA GLY A 312 1.36 -6.58 -12.15
C GLY A 312 0.44 -7.07 -13.28
N THR A 313 0.97 -7.96 -14.12
CA THR A 313 0.20 -8.59 -15.21
C THR A 313 -0.55 -9.84 -14.75
N ASP A 314 -0.12 -10.44 -13.64
CA ASP A 314 -0.73 -11.63 -13.05
C ASP A 314 -2.20 -11.39 -12.69
N GLU A 315 -3.03 -12.41 -12.93
CA GLU A 315 -4.47 -12.32 -12.72
C GLU A 315 -4.82 -12.19 -11.24
N HIS A 316 -4.10 -12.87 -10.34
CA HIS A 316 -4.36 -12.81 -8.91
C HIS A 316 -3.99 -11.43 -8.34
N THR A 317 -2.91 -10.82 -8.82
CA THR A 317 -2.57 -9.43 -8.50
C THR A 317 -3.66 -8.46 -8.96
N ARG A 318 -4.07 -8.52 -10.24
CA ARG A 318 -5.17 -7.67 -10.76
C ARG A 318 -6.52 -7.98 -10.12
N GLY A 319 -6.70 -9.19 -9.60
CA GLY A 319 -7.86 -9.61 -8.81
C GLY A 319 -7.87 -9.05 -7.40
N ALA A 320 -6.72 -8.60 -6.89
CA ALA A 320 -6.46 -8.36 -5.46
C ALA A 320 -6.62 -9.62 -4.60
N ASP A 321 -6.44 -10.81 -5.17
CA ASP A 321 -6.74 -12.09 -4.50
C ASP A 321 -5.89 -12.21 -3.23
N TYR A 322 -4.57 -12.14 -3.37
CA TYR A 322 -3.66 -12.25 -2.23
C TYR A 322 -3.83 -11.13 -1.21
N PHE A 323 -3.98 -9.88 -1.66
CA PHE A 323 -4.21 -8.76 -0.74
C PHE A 323 -5.51 -8.93 0.06
N THR A 324 -6.57 -9.41 -0.58
CA THR A 324 -7.83 -9.75 0.10
C THR A 324 -7.60 -10.85 1.14
N LEU A 325 -6.87 -11.91 0.81
CA LEU A 325 -6.57 -12.98 1.76
C LEU A 325 -5.84 -12.46 2.99
N GLU A 326 -4.81 -11.62 2.80
CA GLU A 326 -4.05 -11.03 3.91
C GLU A 326 -4.94 -10.15 4.80
N LEU A 327 -5.80 -9.32 4.20
CA LEU A 327 -6.76 -8.51 4.97
C LEU A 327 -7.70 -9.40 5.80
N MET A 328 -8.21 -10.48 5.22
CA MET A 328 -9.12 -11.40 5.92
C MET A 328 -8.43 -12.15 7.06
N GLN A 329 -7.22 -12.67 6.81
CA GLN A 329 -6.45 -13.43 7.81
C GLN A 329 -5.94 -12.57 8.96
N GLU A 330 -5.63 -11.30 8.71
CA GLU A 330 -5.15 -10.36 9.72
C GLU A 330 -6.29 -9.65 10.48
N GLY A 331 -7.55 -9.98 10.20
CA GLY A 331 -8.71 -9.44 10.91
C GLY A 331 -9.18 -8.06 10.43
N TYR A 332 -9.05 -7.78 9.13
CA TYR A 332 -9.50 -6.55 8.46
C TYR A 332 -10.54 -6.78 7.34
N PRO A 333 -11.66 -7.48 7.60
CA PRO A 333 -12.66 -7.76 6.57
C PRO A 333 -13.40 -6.52 6.05
N SER A 334 -13.60 -5.48 6.86
CA SER A 334 -14.24 -4.24 6.39
C SER A 334 -13.33 -3.47 5.44
N HIS A 335 -12.03 -3.43 5.73
CA HIS A 335 -11.03 -2.89 4.80
C HIS A 335 -11.03 -3.68 3.47
N ALA A 336 -11.13 -5.01 3.52
CA ALA A 336 -11.23 -5.85 2.31
C ALA A 336 -12.46 -5.51 1.47
N ALA A 337 -13.64 -5.39 2.10
CA ALA A 337 -14.88 -5.03 1.41
C ALA A 337 -14.78 -3.64 0.73
N PHE A 338 -14.25 -2.64 1.44
CA PHE A 338 -14.04 -1.30 0.91
C PHE A 338 -13.05 -1.29 -0.27
N MET A 339 -11.89 -1.92 -0.08
CA MET A 339 -10.84 -2.01 -1.08
C MET A 339 -11.36 -2.64 -2.38
N LEU A 340 -12.05 -3.78 -2.28
CA LEU A 340 -12.63 -4.47 -3.43
C LEU A 340 -13.72 -3.64 -4.12
N ALA A 341 -14.62 -3.04 -3.34
CA ALA A 341 -15.67 -2.17 -3.89
C ALA A 341 -15.06 -1.01 -4.68
N ARG A 342 -14.14 -0.27 -4.06
CA ARG A 342 -13.47 0.87 -4.69
C ARG A 342 -12.66 0.45 -5.93
N LYS A 343 -11.91 -0.65 -5.83
CA LYS A 343 -11.15 -1.21 -6.96
C LYS A 343 -12.06 -1.49 -8.14
N MET A 344 -13.12 -2.28 -7.92
CA MET A 344 -14.05 -2.64 -8.99
C MET A 344 -14.76 -1.41 -9.53
N TRP A 345 -15.35 -0.58 -8.67
CA TRP A 345 -16.12 0.59 -9.10
C TRP A 345 -15.24 1.66 -9.76
N GLY A 346 -13.96 1.68 -9.45
CA GLY A 346 -12.98 2.57 -10.07
C GLY A 346 -12.56 2.13 -11.46
N GLN A 347 -12.79 0.86 -11.84
CA GLN A 347 -12.52 0.37 -13.19
C GLN A 347 -13.27 1.25 -14.18
N LYS A 348 -12.51 2.06 -14.92
CA LYS A 348 -13.07 2.77 -16.06
C LYS A 348 -13.31 1.69 -17.12
N SER A 349 -14.49 1.69 -17.74
CA SER A 349 -14.67 1.09 -19.06
C SER A 349 -14.59 2.23 -20.08
N PRO A 350 -13.39 2.60 -20.58
CA PRO A 350 -13.29 3.69 -21.54
C PRO A 350 -13.30 3.13 -22.96
N VAL A 351 -14.10 3.73 -23.86
CA VAL A 351 -14.14 3.50 -25.32
C VAL A 351 -14.49 2.09 -25.84
N PRO A 352 -15.10 1.99 -27.05
CA PRO A 352 -15.30 0.70 -27.73
C PRO A 352 -14.00 -0.09 -27.83
N GLY A 353 -14.01 -1.34 -27.34
CA GLY A 353 -12.85 -2.24 -27.35
C GLY A 353 -12.10 -2.39 -26.02
N ALA A 354 -12.36 -1.54 -25.02
CA ALA A 354 -11.81 -1.78 -23.69
C ALA A 354 -12.51 -2.93 -22.95
N ARG A 355 -11.79 -3.52 -22.00
CA ARG A 355 -12.29 -4.58 -21.13
C ARG A 355 -13.53 -4.08 -20.36
N PRO A 356 -14.68 -4.78 -20.44
CA PRO A 356 -15.85 -4.49 -19.65
C PRO A 356 -15.54 -4.56 -18.16
N TRP A 357 -16.38 -3.87 -17.39
CA TRP A 357 -16.33 -3.93 -15.94
C TRP A 357 -16.51 -5.38 -15.43
N GLU A 358 -15.74 -5.79 -14.42
CA GLU A 358 -15.75 -7.17 -13.89
C GLU A 358 -16.10 -7.20 -12.40
N MET A 359 -17.12 -7.99 -12.04
CA MET A 359 -17.42 -8.32 -10.64
C MET A 359 -16.49 -9.43 -10.16
N ARG A 360 -15.58 -9.06 -9.25
CA ARG A 360 -14.63 -10.00 -8.64
C ARG A 360 -14.39 -9.65 -7.17
N PHE A 361 -15.06 -10.37 -6.28
CA PHE A 361 -14.83 -10.29 -4.83
C PHE A 361 -13.79 -11.33 -4.35
N SER A 362 -13.27 -12.19 -5.23
CA SER A 362 -12.13 -13.08 -4.96
C SER A 362 -12.27 -13.85 -3.64
N PHE A 363 -11.19 -13.91 -2.84
CA PHE A 363 -11.14 -14.56 -1.53
C PHE A 363 -11.95 -13.83 -0.44
N PHE A 364 -12.75 -12.81 -0.78
CA PHE A 364 -13.77 -12.31 0.15
C PHE A 364 -15.02 -13.21 0.17
N LEU A 365 -15.31 -13.91 -0.93
CA LEU A 365 -16.48 -14.80 -1.05
C LEU A 365 -16.13 -16.27 -1.24
N LEU A 366 -14.98 -16.57 -1.85
CA LEU A 366 -14.57 -17.95 -2.16
C LEU A 366 -14.21 -18.73 -0.89
N GLY A 367 -14.93 -19.83 -0.62
CA GLY A 367 -14.63 -20.72 0.51
C GLY A 367 -15.33 -20.37 1.83
N LYS A 368 -16.37 -19.51 1.81
CA LYS A 368 -17.07 -18.88 2.97
C LYS A 368 -16.32 -17.84 3.84
N PRO A 369 -15.26 -17.15 3.39
CA PRO A 369 -14.42 -16.31 4.25
C PRO A 369 -15.15 -15.11 4.87
N ALA A 370 -15.99 -14.36 4.14
CA ALA A 370 -16.71 -13.23 4.75
C ALA A 370 -17.69 -13.63 5.86
N ALA A 371 -18.39 -14.76 5.71
CA ALA A 371 -19.31 -15.24 6.74
C ALA A 371 -18.57 -15.79 7.97
N GLU A 372 -17.34 -16.29 7.78
CA GLU A 372 -16.51 -16.88 8.84
C GLU A 372 -15.76 -15.83 9.66
N VAL A 373 -15.54 -14.63 9.11
CA VAL A 373 -14.81 -13.54 9.78
C VAL A 373 -15.71 -12.38 10.20
N GLU A 374 -17.03 -12.55 10.19
CA GLU A 374 -17.94 -11.54 10.72
C GLU A 374 -17.60 -11.19 12.17
N PRO A 375 -17.77 -9.92 12.60
CA PRO A 375 -17.61 -9.56 13.99
C PRO A 375 -18.47 -10.44 14.92
N SER A 376 -17.90 -10.84 16.06
CA SER A 376 -18.63 -11.63 17.07
C SER A 376 -19.67 -10.79 17.82
N ASP A 377 -19.42 -9.50 17.99
CA ASP A 377 -20.35 -8.53 18.57
C ASP A 377 -21.55 -8.27 17.64
N ALA A 378 -22.76 -8.22 18.22
CA ALA A 378 -23.99 -8.13 17.46
C ALA A 378 -24.14 -6.80 16.70
N ASP A 379 -23.80 -5.68 17.33
CA ASP A 379 -23.93 -4.36 16.72
C ASP A 379 -22.86 -4.16 15.64
N ARG A 380 -21.63 -4.60 15.91
CA ARG A 380 -20.54 -4.60 14.91
C ARG A 380 -20.91 -5.47 13.70
N ARG A 381 -21.48 -6.65 13.95
CA ARG A 381 -21.90 -7.59 12.90
C ARG A 381 -23.03 -7.02 12.04
N GLU A 382 -24.03 -6.38 12.65
CA GLU A 382 -25.12 -5.76 11.89
C GLU A 382 -24.61 -4.63 10.99
N LEU A 383 -23.73 -3.75 11.50
CA LEU A 383 -23.13 -2.70 10.67
C LEU A 383 -22.31 -3.30 9.51
N PHE A 384 -21.49 -4.32 9.79
CA PHE A 384 -20.69 -5.02 8.78
C PHE A 384 -21.57 -5.62 7.69
N ARG A 385 -22.58 -6.41 8.07
CA ARG A 385 -23.55 -7.02 7.15
C ARG A 385 -24.28 -5.99 6.31
N ARG A 386 -24.61 -4.84 6.90
CA ARG A 386 -25.29 -3.75 6.19
C ARG A 386 -24.40 -3.12 5.13
N VAL A 387 -23.18 -2.73 5.50
CA VAL A 387 -22.20 -2.13 4.57
C VAL A 387 -21.85 -3.09 3.45
N VAL A 388 -21.45 -4.32 3.78
CA VAL A 388 -21.11 -5.35 2.79
C VAL A 388 -22.29 -5.67 1.89
N GLY A 389 -23.49 -5.79 2.46
CA GLY A 389 -24.70 -6.05 1.68
C GLY A 389 -25.05 -4.92 0.72
N ASN A 390 -24.89 -3.66 1.13
CA ASN A 390 -25.11 -2.51 0.25
C ASN A 390 -24.04 -2.41 -0.85
N ILE A 391 -22.78 -2.78 -0.56
CA ILE A 391 -21.73 -2.95 -1.58
C ILE A 391 -22.14 -4.00 -2.60
N PHE A 392 -22.63 -5.17 -2.16
CA PHE A 392 -23.05 -6.25 -3.06
C PHE A 392 -24.23 -5.85 -3.95
N CYS A 393 -25.26 -5.23 -3.38
CA CYS A 393 -26.41 -4.75 -4.14
C CYS A 393 -26.02 -3.68 -5.16
N ALA A 394 -25.20 -2.70 -4.76
CA ALA A 394 -24.69 -1.67 -5.68
C ALA A 394 -23.88 -2.29 -6.82
N THR A 395 -23.00 -3.23 -6.49
CA THR A 395 -22.16 -3.93 -7.47
C THR A 395 -22.99 -4.72 -8.47
N ALA A 396 -24.04 -5.43 -8.03
CA ALA A 396 -24.96 -6.14 -8.91
C ALA A 396 -25.72 -5.17 -9.85
N LEU A 397 -26.20 -4.03 -9.33
CA LEU A 397 -26.88 -3.00 -10.13
C LEU A 397 -25.95 -2.35 -11.17
N LEU A 398 -24.69 -2.10 -10.80
CA LEU A 398 -23.68 -1.57 -11.72
C LEU A 398 -23.33 -2.58 -12.81
N LEU A 399 -23.22 -3.87 -12.46
CA LEU A 399 -23.03 -4.95 -13.42
C LEU A 399 -24.23 -5.07 -14.38
N GLU A 400 -25.46 -5.02 -13.86
CA GLU A 400 -26.68 -5.01 -14.68
C GLU A 400 -26.65 -3.87 -15.70
N ASN A 401 -26.29 -2.67 -15.27
CA ASN A 401 -26.13 -1.52 -16.16
C ASN A 401 -25.07 -1.76 -17.23
N GLU A 402 -23.91 -2.32 -16.86
CA GLU A 402 -22.82 -2.58 -17.81
C GLU A 402 -23.20 -3.63 -18.85
N VAL A 403 -23.80 -4.75 -18.43
CA VAL A 403 -24.23 -5.81 -19.33
C VAL A 403 -25.32 -5.32 -20.28
N LYS A 404 -26.28 -4.51 -19.80
CA LYS A 404 -27.30 -3.90 -20.67
C LYS A 404 -26.69 -2.95 -21.71
N ARG A 405 -25.64 -2.22 -21.33
CA ARG A 405 -24.96 -1.25 -22.21
C ARG A 405 -24.09 -1.93 -23.27
N THR A 406 -23.36 -2.97 -22.90
CA THR A 406 -22.32 -3.58 -23.74
C THR A 406 -22.74 -4.90 -24.38
N GLY A 407 -23.72 -5.60 -23.81
CA GLY A 407 -24.06 -6.97 -24.15
C GLY A 407 -22.95 -7.99 -23.83
N GLN A 408 -21.93 -7.59 -23.06
CA GLN A 408 -20.71 -8.35 -22.82
C GLN A 408 -20.40 -8.53 -21.33
N VAL A 409 -19.64 -9.57 -21.01
CA VAL A 409 -19.06 -9.85 -19.68
C VAL A 409 -17.68 -10.47 -19.84
N VAL A 410 -16.72 -10.13 -18.96
CA VAL A 410 -15.33 -10.62 -19.07
C VAL A 410 -15.25 -12.14 -18.82
N TYR A 411 -15.64 -12.59 -17.63
CA TYR A 411 -15.62 -14.00 -17.24
C TYR A 411 -17.01 -14.42 -16.77
N LYS A 412 -17.78 -15.04 -17.66
CA LYS A 412 -19.18 -15.36 -17.44
C LYS A 412 -19.40 -16.29 -16.25
N GLU A 413 -18.67 -17.40 -16.21
CA GLU A 413 -18.78 -18.44 -15.18
C GLU A 413 -18.34 -17.91 -13.81
N SER A 414 -17.20 -17.20 -13.76
CA SER A 414 -16.72 -16.55 -12.54
C SER A 414 -17.71 -15.50 -12.03
N THR A 415 -18.23 -14.64 -12.91
CA THR A 415 -19.22 -13.62 -12.54
C THR A 415 -20.50 -14.25 -11.97
N GLN A 416 -20.99 -15.34 -12.59
CA GLN A 416 -22.15 -16.07 -12.08
C GLN A 416 -21.88 -16.70 -10.72
N GLN A 417 -20.69 -17.28 -10.51
CA GLN A 417 -20.29 -17.83 -9.22
C GLN A 417 -20.27 -16.73 -8.15
N GLN A 418 -19.67 -15.57 -8.45
CA GLN A 418 -19.59 -14.43 -7.53
C GLN A 418 -20.97 -13.88 -7.17
N LEU A 419 -21.90 -13.77 -8.15
CA LEU A 419 -23.30 -13.40 -7.89
C LEU A 419 -23.98 -14.42 -6.98
N GLY A 420 -23.77 -15.71 -7.22
CA GLY A 420 -24.32 -16.79 -6.39
C GLY A 420 -23.80 -16.75 -4.94
N LEU A 421 -22.50 -16.51 -4.76
CA LEU A 421 -21.88 -16.41 -3.44
C LEU A 421 -22.31 -15.15 -2.69
N ALA A 422 -22.36 -14.00 -3.36
CA ALA A 422 -22.84 -12.75 -2.76
C ALA A 422 -24.30 -12.87 -2.31
N ARG A 423 -25.14 -13.50 -3.13
CA ARG A 423 -26.54 -13.82 -2.80
C ARG A 423 -26.65 -14.75 -1.60
N ALA A 424 -25.83 -15.81 -1.55
CA ALA A 424 -25.80 -16.74 -0.42
C ALA A 424 -25.37 -16.05 0.89
N TYR A 425 -24.37 -15.16 0.82
CA TYR A 425 -23.97 -14.33 1.95
C TYR A 425 -25.10 -13.41 2.41
N LEU A 426 -25.76 -12.70 1.49
CA LEU A 426 -26.91 -11.83 1.82
C LEU A 426 -28.04 -12.59 2.52
N LYS A 427 -28.33 -13.82 2.08
CA LYS A 427 -29.29 -14.70 2.75
C LYS A 427 -28.84 -15.08 4.16
N HIS A 428 -27.57 -15.45 4.32
CA HIS A 428 -26.97 -15.73 5.65
C HIS A 428 -27.04 -14.52 6.58
N ALA A 429 -26.78 -13.33 6.04
CA ALA A 429 -26.80 -12.06 6.76
C ALA A 429 -28.21 -11.59 7.14
N GLY A 430 -29.28 -12.29 6.73
CA GLY A 430 -30.67 -11.88 6.96
C GLY A 430 -31.12 -10.69 6.09
N ARG A 431 -30.42 -10.44 4.97
CA ARG A 431 -30.69 -9.32 4.04
C ARG A 431 -30.89 -9.83 2.60
N PRO A 432 -31.85 -10.73 2.34
CA PRO A 432 -31.99 -11.37 1.04
C PRO A 432 -32.30 -10.34 -0.06
N ALA A 433 -31.64 -10.49 -1.21
CA ALA A 433 -31.87 -9.70 -2.43
C ALA A 433 -32.08 -10.62 -3.65
N GLU A 434 -32.86 -11.70 -3.46
CA GLU A 434 -33.00 -12.79 -4.42
C GLU A 434 -33.43 -12.34 -5.81
N GLU A 435 -34.39 -11.40 -5.90
CA GLU A 435 -34.90 -10.89 -7.18
C GLU A 435 -33.80 -10.17 -7.98
N LEU A 436 -33.08 -9.25 -7.33
CA LEU A 436 -31.97 -8.50 -7.94
C LEU A 436 -30.92 -9.47 -8.49
N PHE A 437 -30.39 -10.36 -7.64
CA PHE A 437 -29.30 -11.24 -8.02
C PHE A 437 -29.71 -12.27 -9.06
N SER A 438 -30.95 -12.78 -9.02
CA SER A 438 -31.47 -13.70 -10.05
C SER A 438 -31.58 -12.99 -11.40
N ARG A 439 -32.14 -11.78 -11.43
CA ARG A 439 -32.23 -10.96 -12.64
C ARG A 439 -30.86 -10.66 -13.24
N VAL A 440 -29.89 -10.23 -12.43
CA VAL A 440 -28.53 -9.93 -12.92
C VAL A 440 -27.83 -11.21 -13.41
N ALA A 441 -28.00 -12.34 -12.71
CA ALA A 441 -27.42 -13.62 -13.14
C ALA A 441 -27.97 -14.10 -14.49
N GLU A 442 -29.26 -13.86 -14.77
CA GLU A 442 -29.88 -14.15 -16.07
C GLU A 442 -29.31 -13.26 -17.18
N LEU A 443 -29.13 -11.95 -16.92
CA LEU A 443 -28.48 -11.03 -17.85
C LEU A 443 -27.05 -11.48 -18.17
N VAL A 444 -26.27 -11.84 -17.15
CA VAL A 444 -24.90 -12.37 -17.34
C VAL A 444 -24.94 -13.70 -18.12
N ARG A 445 -25.94 -14.56 -17.89
CA ARG A 445 -26.12 -15.81 -18.66
C ARG A 445 -26.44 -15.55 -20.13
N ALA A 446 -27.13 -14.45 -20.45
CA ALA A 446 -27.44 -14.07 -21.83
C ALA A 446 -26.28 -13.32 -22.51
N ALA A 447 -25.40 -12.67 -21.75
CA ALA A 447 -24.30 -11.87 -22.27
C ALA A 447 -23.27 -12.70 -23.06
N LYS A 448 -22.65 -12.05 -24.05
CA LYS A 448 -21.49 -12.59 -24.78
C LYS A 448 -20.25 -12.48 -23.90
N ARG A 449 -19.35 -13.46 -24.01
CA ARG A 449 -18.02 -13.34 -23.40
C ARG A 449 -17.23 -12.26 -24.14
N TRP A 450 -16.56 -11.38 -23.40
CA TRP A 450 -15.59 -10.44 -23.97
C TRP A 450 -14.36 -11.23 -24.46
N PRO A 451 -13.87 -10.96 -25.68
CA PRO A 451 -12.85 -11.76 -26.35
C PRO A 451 -11.53 -11.91 -25.57
#